data_AF-A0A957TC98-F1
#
_entry.id   AF-A0A957TC98-F1
#
_cell.length_a   1.000
_cell.length_b   1.000
_cell.length_c   1.000
_cell.angle_alpha   90.00
_cell.angle_beta   90.00
_cell.angle_gamma   90.00
#
_symmetry.space_group_name_H-M   'P 1'
#
loop_
_entity.id
_entity.type
_entity.pdbx_description
1 polymer ?
#
loop_
_entity_poly.entity_id
_entity_poly.type
_entity_poly.pdbx_seq_one_letter_code
_entity_poly.pdbx_strand_id
1 'polypeptide(L)'
;MNSINKIARIAGLLYLLYVITSVIANLFGNFVFVEAPVTVNHIMTHEIQFRIGFVINLFSVAFFLAAAWALYVLLKPANKDLALLFLLFNVAGFAVWLFSSLCLFASLVILNGFETIKAFQPDQLQALAVFFVSLYKNGVFIAQVPYGVWLFPLGWLVLKSRFLPKILGMLLIADGICQFIYVCQRLILPDLAVIAYPCLVISFIAEVSLALWLSIKAVKPQLSVSPQ
;
A
#
# COMPACT_ATOMS: atom_id res chain seq x y z
N MET A 1 -23.44 19.92 5.42
CA MET A 1 -22.29 19.30 4.69
C MET A 1 -22.83 18.31 3.68
N ASN A 2 -22.69 18.59 2.37
CA ASN A 2 -23.13 17.68 1.29
C ASN A 2 -22.52 16.29 1.49
N SER A 3 -23.28 15.23 1.21
CA SER A 3 -22.83 13.83 1.36
C SER A 3 -21.46 13.56 0.71
N ILE A 4 -21.24 14.14 -0.47
CA ILE A 4 -19.98 14.03 -1.24
C ILE A 4 -18.79 14.65 -0.51
N ASN A 5 -18.98 15.78 0.19
CA ASN A 5 -17.93 16.40 1.00
C ASN A 5 -17.51 15.53 2.19
N LYS A 6 -18.47 14.84 2.82
CA LYS A 6 -18.18 13.89 3.90
C LYS A 6 -17.37 12.72 3.37
N ILE A 7 -17.76 12.15 2.23
CA ILE A 7 -17.08 11.01 1.62
C ILE A 7 -15.65 11.39 1.20
N ALA A 8 -15.44 12.56 0.61
CA ALA A 8 -14.10 13.04 0.26
C ALA A 8 -13.19 13.16 1.48
N ARG A 9 -13.68 13.74 2.58
CA ARG A 9 -12.92 13.85 3.83
C ARG A 9 -12.62 12.49 4.44
N ILE A 10 -13.59 11.56 4.44
CA ILE A 10 -13.38 10.19 4.91
C ILE A 10 -12.31 9.49 4.07
N ALA A 11 -12.36 9.62 2.74
CA ALA A 11 -11.34 9.07 1.85
C ALA A 11 -9.95 9.61 2.17
N GLY A 12 -9.81 10.93 2.31
CA GLY A 12 -8.54 11.57 2.67
C GLY A 12 -8.02 11.14 4.04
N LEU A 13 -8.88 11.10 5.07
CA LEU A 13 -8.49 10.70 6.42
C LEU A 13 -8.07 9.23 6.50
N LEU A 14 -8.80 8.33 5.83
CA LEU A 14 -8.42 6.91 5.75
C LEU A 14 -7.07 6.74 5.05
N TYR A 15 -6.82 7.52 4.00
CA TYR A 15 -5.55 7.50 3.29
C TYR A 15 -4.40 8.02 4.16
N LEU A 16 -4.59 9.11 4.90
CA LEU A 16 -3.60 9.62 5.85
C LEU A 16 -3.35 8.63 7.00
N LEU A 17 -4.41 8.01 7.53
CA LEU A 17 -4.28 6.97 8.55
C LEU A 17 -3.45 5.81 8.04
N TYR A 18 -3.67 5.34 6.81
CA TYR A 18 -2.84 4.33 6.17
C TYR A 18 -1.36 4.74 6.15
N VAL A 19 -1.03 5.95 5.69
CA VAL A 19 0.37 6.43 5.62
C VAL A 19 1.01 6.43 7.03
N ILE A 20 0.33 7.02 8.02
CA ILE A 20 0.85 7.13 9.39
C ILE A 20 1.04 5.75 10.02
N THR A 21 0.01 4.89 9.94
CA THR A 21 0.05 3.55 10.53
C THR A 21 1.07 2.65 9.84
N SER A 22 1.28 2.79 8.52
CA SER A 22 2.32 2.05 7.80
C SER A 22 3.74 2.45 8.22
N VAL A 23 3.97 3.74 8.48
CA VAL A 23 5.26 4.21 9.03
C VAL A 23 5.47 3.67 10.45
N ILE A 24 4.47 3.77 11.31
CA ILE A 24 4.53 3.25 12.69
C ILE A 24 4.77 1.74 12.70
N ALA A 25 4.03 0.97 11.89
CA ALA A 25 4.19 -0.48 11.78
C ALA A 25 5.64 -0.86 11.46
N ASN A 26 6.28 -0.11 10.57
CA ASN A 26 7.67 -0.33 10.19
C ASN A 26 8.67 0.02 11.30
N LEU A 27 8.45 1.12 12.02
CA LEU A 27 9.30 1.53 13.14
C LEU A 27 9.30 0.49 14.28
N PHE A 28 8.14 -0.13 14.54
CA PHE A 28 8.02 -1.14 15.59
C PHE A 28 8.44 -2.54 15.13
N GLY A 29 8.08 -2.92 13.90
CA GLY A 29 8.24 -4.29 13.42
C GLY A 29 9.52 -4.57 12.63
N ASN A 30 10.18 -3.53 12.11
CA ASN A 30 11.46 -3.62 11.42
C ASN A 30 11.51 -4.70 10.31
N PHE A 31 10.50 -4.73 9.44
CA PHE A 31 10.34 -5.80 8.44
C PHE A 31 10.35 -5.35 6.97
N VAL A 32 10.21 -4.05 6.64
CA VAL A 32 10.22 -3.56 5.23
C VAL A 32 11.59 -3.05 4.77
N PHE A 33 12.22 -2.15 5.54
CA PHE A 33 13.40 -1.40 5.11
C PHE A 33 14.74 -2.02 5.50
N VAL A 34 14.73 -3.22 6.07
CA VAL A 34 15.94 -3.93 6.52
C VAL A 34 16.07 -5.29 5.86
N GLU A 35 17.26 -5.87 5.90
CA GLU A 35 17.51 -7.19 5.35
C GLU A 35 16.82 -8.30 6.13
N ALA A 36 16.46 -9.38 5.43
CA ALA A 36 15.70 -10.48 6.02
C ALA A 36 16.33 -11.05 7.31
N PRO A 37 17.67 -11.22 7.41
CA PRO A 37 18.31 -11.63 8.66
C PRO A 37 18.12 -10.64 9.82
N VAL A 38 18.05 -9.33 9.53
CA VAL A 38 17.83 -8.30 10.55
C VAL A 38 16.41 -8.41 11.10
N THR A 39 15.42 -8.60 10.23
CA THR A 39 14.03 -8.86 10.65
C THR A 39 13.93 -10.11 11.53
N VAL A 40 14.58 -11.21 11.14
CA VAL A 40 14.61 -12.45 11.93
C VAL A 40 15.24 -12.23 13.30
N ASN A 41 16.37 -11.50 13.36
CA ASN A 41 16.98 -11.15 14.63
C ASN A 41 16.06 -10.27 15.50
N HIS A 42 15.33 -9.33 14.89
CA HIS A 42 14.34 -8.50 15.59
C HIS A 42 13.17 -9.34 16.14
N ILE A 43 12.70 -10.34 15.39
CA ILE A 43 11.69 -11.29 15.86
C ILE A 43 12.19 -12.05 17.11
N MET A 44 13.44 -12.54 17.08
CA MET A 44 14.01 -13.30 18.19
C MET A 44 14.31 -12.45 19.43
N THR A 45 14.69 -11.19 19.25
CA THR A 45 15.11 -10.30 20.35
C THR A 45 13.99 -9.42 20.90
N HIS A 46 13.00 -9.07 20.06
CA HIS A 46 11.94 -8.10 20.36
C HIS A 46 10.58 -8.58 19.83
N GLU A 47 10.21 -9.83 20.13
CA GLU A 47 9.00 -10.48 19.62
C GLU A 47 7.71 -9.66 19.79
N ILE A 48 7.51 -9.06 20.97
CA ILE A 48 6.30 -8.25 21.25
C ILE A 48 6.24 -7.02 20.35
N GLN A 49 7.38 -6.35 20.13
CA GLN A 49 7.44 -5.19 19.24
C GLN A 49 7.13 -5.60 17.79
N PHE A 50 7.66 -6.74 17.35
CA PHE A 50 7.32 -7.31 16.05
C PHE A 50 5.82 -7.60 15.93
N ARG A 51 5.20 -8.25 16.92
CA ARG A 51 3.76 -8.56 16.91
C ARG A 51 2.90 -7.29 16.87
N ILE A 52 3.25 -6.28 17.67
CA ILE A 52 2.56 -4.98 17.65
C ILE A 52 2.71 -4.34 16.26
N GLY A 53 3.91 -4.28 15.72
CA GLY A 53 4.18 -3.74 14.38
C GLY A 53 3.38 -4.46 13.29
N PHE A 54 3.31 -5.79 13.36
CA PHE A 54 2.52 -6.62 12.44
C PHE A 54 1.02 -6.35 12.53
N VAL A 55 0.46 -6.25 13.73
CA VAL A 55 -0.97 -5.91 13.91
C VAL A 55 -1.27 -4.52 13.37
N ILE A 56 -0.43 -3.53 13.68
CA ILE A 56 -0.59 -2.16 13.13
C ILE A 56 -0.57 -2.23 11.60
N ASN A 57 0.34 -3.00 11.01
CA ASN A 57 0.45 -3.17 9.55
C ASN A 57 -0.84 -3.72 8.92
N LEU A 58 -1.48 -4.71 9.56
CA LEU A 58 -2.77 -5.25 9.09
C LEU A 58 -3.87 -4.19 9.09
N PHE A 59 -3.95 -3.37 10.14
CA PHE A 59 -4.89 -2.25 10.19
C PHE A 59 -4.57 -1.18 9.15
N SER A 60 -3.30 -0.87 8.91
CA SER A 60 -2.88 0.07 7.86
C SER A 60 -3.48 -0.31 6.50
N VAL A 61 -3.32 -1.58 6.12
CA VAL A 61 -3.77 -2.06 4.81
C VAL A 61 -5.30 -2.14 4.74
N ALA A 62 -5.98 -2.40 5.86
CA ALA A 62 -7.43 -2.26 5.95
C ALA A 62 -7.90 -0.80 5.73
N PHE A 63 -7.18 0.19 6.30
CA PHE A 63 -7.47 1.60 6.04
C PHE A 63 -7.24 1.98 4.58
N PHE A 64 -6.21 1.42 3.95
CA PHE A 64 -5.95 1.65 2.53
C PHE A 64 -7.07 1.13 1.64
N LEU A 65 -7.55 -0.10 1.89
CA LEU A 65 -8.69 -0.67 1.18
C LEU A 65 -9.97 0.16 1.39
N ALA A 66 -10.20 0.61 2.62
CA ALA A 66 -11.33 1.49 2.94
C ALA A 66 -11.21 2.85 2.23
N ALA A 67 -10.00 3.41 2.10
CA ALA A 67 -9.72 4.62 1.35
C ALA A 67 -10.03 4.42 -0.14
N ALA A 68 -9.58 3.31 -0.74
CA ALA A 68 -9.88 2.97 -2.13
C ALA A 68 -11.39 2.84 -2.37
N TRP A 69 -12.13 2.21 -1.45
CA TRP A 69 -13.58 2.14 -1.52
C TRP A 69 -14.23 3.53 -1.40
N ALA A 70 -13.76 4.39 -0.48
CA ALA A 70 -14.28 5.74 -0.34
C ALA A 70 -14.02 6.59 -1.60
N LEU A 71 -12.85 6.43 -2.23
CA LEU A 71 -12.53 7.02 -3.53
C LEU A 71 -13.47 6.50 -4.63
N TYR A 72 -13.82 5.21 -4.60
CA TYR A 72 -14.77 4.64 -5.55
C TYR A 72 -16.12 5.33 -5.43
N VAL A 73 -16.65 5.46 -4.21
CA VAL A 73 -17.92 6.16 -3.98
C VAL A 73 -17.84 7.62 -4.43
N LEU A 74 -16.70 8.28 -4.21
CA LEU A 74 -16.48 9.68 -4.62
C LEU A 74 -16.43 9.87 -6.15
N LEU A 75 -15.74 8.98 -6.86
CA LEU A 75 -15.47 9.11 -8.31
C LEU A 75 -16.48 8.37 -9.19
N LYS A 76 -17.30 7.48 -8.63
CA LYS A 76 -18.38 6.77 -9.34
C LYS A 76 -19.29 7.68 -10.16
N PRO A 77 -19.68 8.90 -9.72
CA PRO A 77 -20.50 9.80 -10.53
C PRO A 77 -19.80 10.31 -11.80
N ALA A 78 -18.46 10.29 -11.87
CA ALA A 78 -17.71 10.72 -13.05
C ALA A 78 -17.65 9.62 -14.12
N ASN A 79 -17.33 8.38 -13.72
CA ASN A 79 -17.45 7.19 -14.57
C ASN A 79 -17.42 5.94 -13.67
N LYS A 80 -18.53 5.20 -13.65
CA LYS A 80 -18.70 4.03 -12.77
C LYS A 80 -17.75 2.88 -13.12
N ASP A 81 -17.52 2.63 -14.39
CA ASP A 81 -16.75 1.46 -14.86
C ASP A 81 -15.26 1.64 -14.57
N LEU A 82 -14.72 2.85 -14.83
CA LEU A 82 -13.35 3.19 -14.44
C LEU A 82 -13.17 3.22 -12.93
N ALA A 83 -14.20 3.67 -12.19
CA ALA A 83 -14.13 3.69 -10.74
C ALA A 83 -14.07 2.26 -10.17
N LEU A 84 -14.89 1.36 -10.72
CA LEU A 84 -14.85 -0.05 -10.37
C LEU A 84 -13.51 -0.69 -10.76
N LEU A 85 -12.98 -0.35 -11.94
CA LEU A 85 -11.73 -0.89 -12.44
C LEU A 85 -10.55 -0.60 -11.52
N PHE A 86 -10.38 0.64 -11.03
CA PHE A 86 -9.31 0.93 -10.08
C PHE A 86 -9.51 0.20 -8.76
N LEU A 87 -10.76 0.06 -8.30
CA LEU A 87 -11.05 -0.64 -7.05
C LEU A 87 -10.68 -2.13 -7.16
N LEU A 88 -10.99 -2.77 -8.30
CA LEU A 88 -10.62 -4.16 -8.56
C LEU A 88 -9.09 -4.37 -8.55
N PHE A 89 -8.34 -3.48 -9.18
CA PHE A 89 -6.88 -3.54 -9.14
C PHE A 89 -6.34 -3.31 -7.73
N ASN A 90 -6.91 -2.38 -6.96
CA ASN A 90 -6.52 -2.18 -5.56
C ASN A 90 -6.78 -3.42 -4.70
N VAL A 91 -7.95 -4.06 -4.85
CA VAL A 91 -8.29 -5.31 -4.16
C VAL A 91 -7.34 -6.45 -4.55
N ALA A 92 -6.93 -6.54 -5.81
CA ALA A 92 -5.94 -7.52 -6.25
C ALA A 92 -4.59 -7.32 -5.54
N GLY A 93 -4.12 -6.07 -5.44
CA GLY A 93 -2.90 -5.74 -4.68
C GLY A 93 -3.04 -6.03 -3.20
N PHE A 94 -4.19 -5.75 -2.61
CA PHE A 94 -4.51 -6.07 -1.22
C PHE A 94 -4.42 -7.58 -0.96
N ALA A 95 -4.97 -8.42 -1.85
CA ALA A 95 -4.93 -9.86 -1.71
C ALA A 95 -3.50 -10.43 -1.80
N VAL A 96 -2.72 -9.98 -2.79
CA VAL A 96 -1.31 -10.39 -2.94
C VAL A 96 -0.49 -9.96 -1.72
N TRP A 97 -0.72 -8.73 -1.24
CA TRP A 97 -0.03 -8.22 -0.06
C TRP A 97 -0.36 -9.03 1.20
N LEU A 98 -1.64 -9.34 1.46
CA LEU A 98 -2.04 -10.19 2.59
C LEU A 98 -1.39 -11.57 2.52
N PHE A 99 -1.33 -12.17 1.33
CA PHE A 99 -0.65 -13.44 1.14
C PHE A 99 0.85 -13.34 1.46
N SER A 100 1.51 -12.26 1.04
CA SER A 100 2.90 -12.00 1.43
C SER A 100 3.04 -11.84 2.95
N SER A 101 2.11 -11.14 3.61
CA SER A 101 2.12 -10.92 5.06
C SER A 101 1.95 -12.22 5.85
N LEU A 102 1.25 -13.22 5.30
CA LEU A 102 1.24 -14.57 5.86
C LEU A 102 2.65 -15.19 5.86
N CYS A 103 3.46 -14.95 4.83
CA CYS A 103 4.85 -15.41 4.80
C CYS A 103 5.68 -14.74 5.90
N LEU A 104 5.49 -13.43 6.12
CA LEU A 104 6.16 -12.72 7.21
C LEU A 104 5.77 -13.30 8.58
N PHE A 105 4.49 -13.56 8.81
CA PHE A 105 4.01 -14.16 10.06
C PHE A 105 4.47 -15.61 10.23
N ALA A 106 4.60 -16.37 9.13
CA ALA A 106 5.12 -17.73 9.16
C ALA A 106 6.55 -17.77 9.73
N SER A 107 7.39 -16.75 9.45
CA SER A 107 8.72 -16.62 10.05
C SER A 107 8.67 -16.60 11.58
N LEU A 108 7.74 -15.83 12.17
CA LEU A 108 7.51 -15.81 13.62
C LEU A 108 7.03 -17.17 14.16
N VAL A 109 6.10 -17.83 13.45
CA VAL A 109 5.58 -19.15 13.86
C VAL A 109 6.69 -20.21 13.85
N ILE A 110 7.56 -20.19 12.84
CA ILE A 110 8.69 -21.12 12.71
C ILE A 110 9.70 -20.90 13.84
N LEU A 111 10.05 -19.64 14.12
CA LEU A 111 11.00 -19.29 15.18
C LEU A 111 10.47 -19.61 16.59
N ASN A 112 9.16 -19.58 16.81
CA ASN A 112 8.57 -19.96 18.10
C ASN A 112 8.18 -21.45 18.17
N GLY A 113 8.31 -22.18 17.06
CA GLY A 113 7.82 -23.54 16.88
C GLY A 113 8.80 -24.65 17.26
N PHE A 114 9.89 -24.35 17.98
CA PHE A 114 10.94 -25.34 18.33
C PHE A 114 10.37 -26.61 18.98
N GLU A 115 9.32 -26.48 19.80
CA GLU A 115 8.62 -27.60 20.45
C GLU A 115 7.68 -28.36 19.50
N THR A 116 7.08 -27.65 18.53
CA THR A 116 6.03 -28.17 17.62
C THR A 116 6.61 -28.81 16.35
N ILE A 117 7.81 -28.39 15.95
CA ILE A 117 8.46 -28.80 14.68
C ILE A 117 9.80 -29.49 14.99
N LYS A 118 9.75 -30.61 15.73
CA LYS A 118 10.94 -31.37 16.17
C LYS A 118 11.75 -32.03 15.04
N ALA A 119 11.25 -32.01 13.81
CA ALA A 119 11.92 -32.59 12.64
C ALA A 119 13.11 -31.75 12.13
N PHE A 120 13.16 -30.46 12.46
CA PHE A 120 14.20 -29.54 11.97
C PHE A 120 15.15 -29.14 13.09
N GLN A 121 16.44 -29.02 12.74
CA GLN A 121 17.46 -28.47 13.64
C GLN A 121 17.28 -26.94 13.80
N PRO A 122 17.76 -26.34 14.90
CA PRO A 122 17.63 -24.90 15.13
C PRO A 122 18.15 -24.02 13.97
N ASP A 123 19.30 -24.36 13.42
CA ASP A 123 19.89 -23.64 12.27
C ASP A 123 19.00 -23.73 11.01
N GLN A 124 18.31 -24.86 10.83
CA GLN A 124 17.38 -25.05 9.71
C GLN A 124 16.12 -24.21 9.89
N LEU A 125 15.60 -24.10 11.12
CA LEU A 125 14.46 -23.25 11.43
C LEU A 125 14.78 -21.76 11.20
N GLN A 126 15.98 -21.32 11.60
CA GLN A 126 16.42 -19.95 11.35
C GLN A 126 16.58 -19.66 9.85
N ALA A 127 17.19 -20.57 9.08
CA ALA A 127 17.30 -20.44 7.63
C ALA A 127 15.93 -20.37 6.95
N LEU A 128 14.97 -21.20 7.40
CA LEU A 128 13.60 -21.20 6.90
C LEU A 128 12.88 -19.88 7.24
N ALA A 129 13.09 -19.35 8.44
CA ALA A 129 12.54 -18.06 8.86
C ALA A 129 13.05 -16.90 8.00
N VAL A 130 14.35 -16.89 7.65
CA VAL A 130 14.95 -15.91 6.73
C VAL A 130 14.36 -16.05 5.33
N PHE A 131 14.18 -17.28 4.84
CA PHE A 131 13.55 -17.55 3.54
C PHE A 131 12.13 -16.98 3.47
N PHE A 132 11.31 -17.19 4.50
CA PHE A 132 9.94 -16.66 4.55
C PHE A 132 9.88 -15.12 4.60
N VAL A 133 10.82 -14.46 5.30
CA VAL A 133 10.93 -12.99 5.25
C VAL A 133 11.34 -12.52 3.86
N SER A 134 12.29 -13.19 3.20
CA SER A 134 12.66 -12.89 1.82
C SER A 134 11.48 -13.08 0.85
N LEU A 135 10.68 -14.12 1.04
CA LEU A 135 9.48 -14.37 0.25
C LEU A 135 8.42 -13.28 0.47
N TYR A 136 8.24 -12.82 1.71
CA TYR A 136 7.42 -11.64 2.01
C TYR A 136 7.89 -10.41 1.23
N LYS A 137 9.18 -10.07 1.29
CA LYS A 137 9.73 -8.89 0.59
C LYS A 137 9.49 -8.98 -0.93
N ASN A 138 9.67 -10.16 -1.52
CA ASN A 138 9.35 -10.39 -2.93
C ASN A 138 7.84 -10.27 -3.22
N GLY A 139 7.00 -10.83 -2.36
CA GLY A 139 5.54 -10.70 -2.48
C GLY A 139 5.06 -9.25 -2.43
N VAL A 140 5.69 -8.40 -1.61
CA VAL A 140 5.44 -6.96 -1.59
C VAL A 140 5.78 -6.32 -2.94
N PHE A 141 6.87 -6.70 -3.60
CA PHE A 141 7.20 -6.20 -4.94
C PHE A 141 6.17 -6.64 -5.99
N ILE A 142 5.71 -7.89 -5.92
CA ILE A 142 4.66 -8.40 -6.82
C ILE A 142 3.35 -7.63 -6.60
N ALA A 143 3.00 -7.31 -5.35
CA ALA A 143 1.82 -6.51 -5.03
C ALA A 143 1.89 -5.08 -5.61
N GLN A 144 3.08 -4.55 -5.90
CA GLN A 144 3.22 -3.25 -6.56
C GLN A 144 2.74 -3.24 -8.01
N VAL A 145 2.61 -4.40 -8.67
CA VAL A 145 2.04 -4.45 -10.04
C VAL A 145 0.58 -3.99 -10.02
N PRO A 146 -0.35 -4.66 -9.32
CA PRO A 146 -1.74 -4.19 -9.24
C PRO A 146 -1.88 -2.81 -8.58
N TYR A 147 -1.04 -2.49 -7.57
CA TYR A 147 -0.98 -1.14 -6.99
C TYR A 147 -0.31 -0.08 -7.88
N GLY A 148 0.35 -0.45 -8.97
CA GLY A 148 0.73 0.46 -10.04
C GLY A 148 -0.41 0.65 -11.03
N VAL A 149 -1.04 -0.45 -11.46
CA VAL A 149 -2.12 -0.42 -12.47
C VAL A 149 -3.30 0.42 -11.99
N TRP A 150 -3.74 0.30 -10.74
CA TRP A 150 -4.92 1.03 -10.25
C TRP A 150 -4.77 2.56 -10.29
N LEU A 151 -3.54 3.08 -10.27
CA LEU A 151 -3.27 4.51 -10.28
C LEU A 151 -3.60 5.15 -11.64
N PHE A 152 -3.58 4.39 -12.74
CA PHE A 152 -3.98 4.90 -14.06
C PHE A 152 -5.47 5.23 -14.16
N PRO A 153 -6.42 4.30 -13.89
CA PRO A 153 -7.85 4.62 -13.89
C PRO A 153 -8.19 5.65 -12.81
N LEU A 154 -7.57 5.59 -11.63
CA LEU A 154 -7.75 6.59 -10.58
C LEU A 154 -7.30 7.98 -11.06
N GLY A 155 -6.06 8.12 -11.53
CA GLY A 155 -5.51 9.37 -12.02
C GLY A 155 -6.30 9.94 -13.20
N TRP A 156 -6.74 9.09 -14.12
CA TRP A 156 -7.60 9.51 -15.23
C TRP A 156 -8.96 10.04 -14.77
N LEU A 157 -9.60 9.39 -13.79
CA LEU A 157 -10.83 9.88 -13.18
C LEU A 157 -10.61 11.22 -12.49
N VAL A 158 -9.49 11.40 -11.79
CA VAL A 158 -9.12 12.69 -11.17
C VAL A 158 -8.97 13.77 -12.24
N LEU A 159 -8.31 13.48 -13.36
CA LEU A 159 -8.17 14.42 -14.49
C LEU A 159 -9.50 14.82 -15.13
N LYS A 160 -10.44 13.88 -15.24
CA LYS A 160 -11.79 14.14 -15.75
C LYS A 160 -12.70 14.79 -14.71
N SER A 161 -12.44 14.58 -13.43
CA SER A 161 -13.24 15.17 -12.36
C SER A 161 -13.09 16.69 -12.39
N ARG A 162 -14.21 17.42 -12.40
CA ARG A 162 -14.18 18.90 -12.36
C ARG A 162 -13.94 19.44 -10.94
N PHE A 163 -13.89 18.58 -9.94
CA PHE A 163 -13.85 18.95 -8.52
C PHE A 163 -12.49 18.67 -7.84
N LEU A 164 -11.58 17.93 -8.49
CA LEU A 164 -10.20 17.76 -8.02
C LEU A 164 -9.22 18.50 -8.94
N PRO A 165 -8.10 19.00 -8.42
CA PRO A 165 -7.03 19.57 -9.23
C PRO A 165 -6.44 18.55 -10.19
N LYS A 166 -6.30 18.94 -11.46
CA LYS A 166 -5.69 18.09 -12.50
C LYS A 166 -4.26 17.70 -12.18
N ILE A 167 -3.52 18.52 -11.42
CA ILE A 167 -2.16 18.20 -10.97
C ILE A 167 -2.10 16.92 -10.15
N LEU A 168 -3.11 16.63 -9.32
CA LEU A 168 -3.19 15.38 -8.56
C LEU A 168 -3.35 14.18 -9.48
N GLY A 169 -4.17 14.31 -10.53
CA GLY A 169 -4.36 13.25 -11.52
C GLY A 169 -3.07 12.93 -12.29
N MET A 170 -2.29 13.97 -12.66
CA MET A 170 -0.99 13.78 -13.31
C MET A 170 0.04 13.12 -12.37
N LEU A 171 0.07 13.54 -11.09
CA LEU A 171 0.94 12.93 -10.09
C LEU A 171 0.62 11.45 -9.87
N LEU A 172 -0.66 11.06 -9.84
CA LEU A 172 -1.08 9.67 -9.70
C LEU A 172 -0.66 8.81 -10.90
N ILE A 173 -0.78 9.33 -12.12
CA ILE A 173 -0.31 8.62 -13.32
C ILE A 173 1.22 8.48 -13.28
N ALA A 174 1.94 9.52 -12.87
CA ALA A 174 3.39 9.47 -12.69
C ALA A 174 3.80 8.44 -11.62
N ASP A 175 3.08 8.38 -10.51
CA ASP A 175 3.26 7.37 -9.47
C ASP A 175 3.01 5.96 -10.00
N GLY A 176 1.95 5.74 -10.79
CA GLY A 176 1.72 4.47 -11.48
C GLY A 176 2.94 4.00 -12.27
N ILE A 177 3.55 4.91 -13.06
CA ILE A 177 4.78 4.63 -13.82
C ILE A 177 5.95 4.32 -12.88
N CYS A 178 6.09 5.09 -11.79
CA CYS A 178 7.12 4.90 -10.77
C CYS A 178 7.03 3.50 -10.13
N GLN A 179 5.84 2.99 -9.88
CA GLN A 179 5.64 1.62 -9.37
C GLN A 179 6.14 0.55 -10.36
N PHE A 180 5.88 0.73 -11.65
CA PHE A 180 6.42 -0.20 -12.66
C PHE A 180 7.94 -0.14 -12.77
N ILE A 181 8.51 1.06 -12.74
CA ILE A 181 9.98 1.23 -12.71
C ILE A 181 10.55 0.53 -11.48
N TYR A 182 9.90 0.66 -10.31
CA TYR A 182 10.32 0.00 -9.08
C TYR A 182 10.28 -1.53 -9.20
N VAL A 183 9.22 -2.10 -9.77
CA VAL A 183 9.11 -3.54 -10.01
C VAL A 183 10.20 -4.03 -10.98
N CYS A 184 10.38 -3.35 -12.12
CA CYS A 184 11.42 -3.70 -13.09
C CYS A 184 12.82 -3.59 -12.48
N GLN A 185 13.09 -2.54 -11.70
CA GLN A 185 14.35 -2.39 -10.99
C GLN A 185 14.57 -3.57 -10.04
N ARG A 186 13.59 -3.92 -9.20
CA ARG A 186 13.76 -4.99 -8.21
C ARG A 186 13.89 -6.39 -8.80
N LEU A 187 13.20 -6.66 -9.90
CA LEU A 187 13.18 -8.01 -10.49
C LEU A 187 14.24 -8.23 -11.58
N ILE A 188 14.62 -7.19 -12.32
CA ILE A 188 15.54 -7.31 -13.48
C ILE A 188 16.92 -6.74 -13.15
N LEU A 189 16.98 -5.62 -12.40
CA LEU A 189 18.21 -4.87 -12.14
C LEU A 189 18.41 -4.62 -10.62
N PRO A 190 18.52 -5.69 -9.81
CA PRO A 190 18.56 -5.58 -8.34
C PRO A 190 19.72 -4.70 -7.84
N ASP A 191 20.84 -4.67 -8.56
CA ASP A 191 22.03 -3.88 -8.23
C ASP A 191 21.87 -2.37 -8.47
N LEU A 192 20.84 -1.96 -9.21
CA LEU A 192 20.66 -0.57 -9.64
C LEU A 192 19.55 0.14 -8.86
N ALA A 193 19.59 0.01 -7.52
CA ALA A 193 18.61 0.59 -6.60
C ALA A 193 18.48 2.12 -6.72
N VAL A 194 19.49 2.81 -7.27
CA VAL A 194 19.49 4.27 -7.41
C VAL A 194 18.34 4.80 -8.29
N ILE A 195 17.91 4.01 -9.28
CA ILE A 195 16.82 4.37 -10.20
C ILE A 195 15.46 4.44 -9.48
N ALA A 196 15.32 3.72 -8.37
CA ALA A 196 14.08 3.70 -7.59
C ALA A 196 13.90 4.93 -6.70
N TYR A 197 14.97 5.64 -6.30
CA TYR A 197 14.84 6.77 -5.36
C TYR A 197 13.95 7.92 -5.87
N PRO A 198 14.12 8.41 -7.11
CA PRO A 198 13.23 9.44 -7.64
C PRO A 198 11.78 8.98 -7.70
N CYS A 199 11.57 7.69 -8.03
CA CYS A 199 10.24 7.08 -8.09
C CYS A 199 9.55 7.11 -6.73
N LEU A 200 10.26 6.74 -5.65
CA LEU A 200 9.73 6.78 -4.28
C LEU A 200 9.29 8.20 -3.86
N VAL A 201 10.07 9.22 -4.24
CA VAL A 201 9.73 10.62 -3.94
C VAL A 201 8.47 11.05 -4.67
N ILE A 202 8.34 10.70 -5.95
CA ILE A 202 7.15 11.00 -6.75
C ILE A 202 5.92 10.31 -6.17
N SER A 203 6.02 9.02 -5.82
CA SER A 203 4.94 8.26 -5.19
C SER A 203 4.49 8.88 -3.88
N PHE A 204 5.44 9.23 -3.00
CA PHE A 204 5.13 9.87 -1.73
C PHE A 204 4.41 11.21 -1.93
N ILE A 205 4.90 12.05 -2.85
CA ILE A 205 4.27 13.33 -3.17
C ILE A 205 2.85 13.11 -3.73
N ALA A 206 2.66 12.14 -4.63
CA ALA A 206 1.36 11.86 -5.24
C ALA A 206 0.31 11.45 -4.19
N GLU A 207 0.62 10.44 -3.39
CA GLU A 207 -0.30 9.90 -2.38
C GLU A 207 -0.60 10.90 -1.27
N VAL A 208 0.43 11.53 -0.70
CA VAL A 208 0.25 12.48 0.40
C VAL A 208 -0.48 13.74 -0.08
N SER A 209 -0.19 14.22 -1.30
CA SER A 209 -0.91 15.38 -1.85
C SER A 209 -2.38 15.08 -2.06
N LEU A 210 -2.72 13.89 -2.57
CA LEU A 210 -4.11 13.46 -2.72
C LEU A 210 -4.81 13.36 -1.36
N ALA A 211 -4.17 12.68 -0.40
CA ALA A 211 -4.70 12.46 0.95
C ALA A 211 -4.96 13.78 1.70
N LEU A 212 -4.00 14.71 1.66
CA LEU A 212 -4.12 16.04 2.26
C LEU A 212 -5.20 16.88 1.56
N TRP A 213 -5.24 16.86 0.22
CA TRP A 213 -6.24 17.62 -0.52
C TRP A 213 -7.66 17.19 -0.17
N LEU A 214 -7.92 15.88 -0.15
CA LEU A 214 -9.22 15.31 0.19
C LEU A 214 -9.61 15.57 1.65
N SER A 215 -8.63 15.61 2.56
CA SER A 215 -8.87 15.87 3.99
C SER A 215 -9.21 17.33 4.27
N ILE A 216 -8.52 18.26 3.61
CA ILE A 216 -8.57 19.71 3.92
C ILE A 216 -9.61 20.43 3.06
N LYS A 217 -9.60 20.21 1.74
CA LYS A 217 -10.41 21.00 0.81
C LYS A 217 -11.82 20.44 0.69
N ALA A 218 -12.81 21.33 0.78
CA ALA A 218 -14.19 20.99 0.50
C ALA A 218 -14.36 20.73 -1.02
N VAL A 219 -14.80 19.52 -1.36
CA VAL A 219 -15.22 19.10 -2.68
C VAL A 219 -16.63 19.63 -2.97
N LYS A 220 -16.76 20.58 -3.89
CA LYS A 220 -18.08 21.03 -4.37
C LYS A 220 -18.45 20.22 -5.62
N PRO A 221 -19.42 19.29 -5.55
CA PRO A 221 -20.01 18.74 -6.77
C PRO A 221 -20.81 19.87 -7.42
N GLN A 222 -20.39 20.34 -8.59
CA GLN A 222 -21.28 21.10 -9.45
C GLN A 222 -22.24 20.10 -10.07
N LEU A 223 -23.50 20.12 -9.61
CA LEU A 223 -24.62 19.52 -10.31
C LEU A 223 -24.55 20.01 -11.76
N SER A 224 -24.40 19.10 -12.71
CA SER A 224 -24.67 19.42 -14.11
C SER A 224 -26.15 19.75 -14.21
N VAL A 225 -26.48 21.03 -14.16
CA VAL A 225 -27.70 21.51 -14.81
C VAL A 225 -27.40 21.31 -16.30
N SER A 226 -28.04 20.33 -16.94
CA SER A 226 -28.04 20.29 -18.40
C SER A 226 -28.72 21.57 -18.89
N PRO A 227 -28.11 22.35 -19.77
CA PRO A 227 -28.87 23.27 -20.60
C PRO A 227 -29.57 22.44 -21.68
N GLN A 228 -30.90 22.57 -21.69
CA GLN A 228 -31.87 22.13 -22.72
C GLN A 228 -32.36 20.69 -22.62
#